data_AF-A0A8J6C2J3-F1
#
_entry.id   AF-A0A8J6C2J3-F1
#
_cell.length_a   1.000
_cell.length_b   1.000
_cell.length_c   1.000
_cell.angle_alpha   90.00
_cell.angle_beta   90.00
_cell.angle_gamma   90.00
#
_symmetry.space_group_name_H-M   'P 1'
#
loop_
_entity.id
_entity.type
_entity.pdbx_description
1 polymer ?
#
loop_
_entity_poly.entity_id
_entity_poly.type
_entity_poly.pdbx_seq_one_letter_code
_entity_poly.pdbx_strand_id
1 'polypeptide(L)'
;MGDVPLDMISVVDLGPAVVSILKSPACYKGKDIGLSAGKLTVEEYAKIMSSVTKEIIKDAKILPDQYEEQGGVHGMAGMFRFYMMRPNRDVELTHKLNPKVSNFQQWMEKNKEAFKS
;
A
#
# COMPACT_ATOMS: atom_id res chain seq x y z
N MET A 1 -12.60 -3.33 -4.40
CA MET A 1 -12.12 -3.55 -3.00
C MET A 1 -13.11 -3.12 -1.92
N GLY A 2 -14.30 -2.61 -2.28
CA GLY A 2 -15.30 -2.15 -1.30
C GLY A 2 -14.71 -1.14 -0.32
N ASP A 3 -15.13 -1.23 0.94
CA ASP A 3 -14.67 -0.36 2.02
C ASP A 3 -13.51 -0.97 2.82
N VAL A 4 -12.84 -2.01 2.30
CA VAL A 4 -11.70 -2.63 2.97
C VAL A 4 -10.44 -1.81 2.70
N PRO A 5 -9.78 -1.24 3.73
CA PRO A 5 -8.54 -0.50 3.54
C PRO A 5 -7.40 -1.43 3.12
N LEU A 6 -6.55 -0.93 2.22
CA LEU A 6 -5.36 -1.59 1.71
C LEU A 6 -4.11 -1.06 2.40
N ASP A 7 -3.29 -1.98 2.87
CA ASP A 7 -1.92 -1.69 3.30
C ASP A 7 -1.05 -1.31 2.10
N MET A 8 -0.11 -0.39 2.34
CA MET A 8 0.83 0.06 1.34
C MET A 8 2.18 0.41 1.93
N ILE A 9 3.24 0.33 1.14
CA ILE A 9 4.54 0.90 1.48
C ILE A 9 5.21 1.38 0.19
N SER A 10 5.95 2.48 0.26
CA SER A 10 6.84 2.87 -0.82
C SER A 10 8.00 1.86 -0.92
N VAL A 11 8.27 1.33 -2.10
CA VAL A 11 9.35 0.33 -2.26
C VAL A 11 10.73 0.87 -1.85
N VAL A 12 10.96 2.19 -1.95
CA VAL A 12 12.22 2.80 -1.52
C VAL A 12 12.42 2.76 0.01
N ASP A 13 11.33 2.65 0.77
CA ASP A 13 11.36 2.59 2.23
C ASP A 13 11.64 1.18 2.77
N LEU A 14 11.68 0.16 1.89
CA LEU A 14 12.06 -1.21 2.24
C LEU A 14 13.51 -1.28 2.71
N GLY A 15 14.44 -0.59 2.02
CA GLY A 15 15.87 -0.64 2.32
C GLY A 15 16.19 -0.30 3.78
N PRO A 16 15.79 0.88 4.29
CA PRO A 16 15.98 1.25 5.69
C PRO A 16 15.35 0.26 6.68
N ALA A 17 14.16 -0.28 6.38
CA ALA A 17 13.51 -1.27 7.25
C ALA A 17 14.33 -2.57 7.35
N VAL A 18 14.86 -3.06 6.22
CA VAL A 18 15.75 -4.25 6.21
C VAL A 18 17.05 -3.98 6.97
N VAL A 19 17.65 -2.80 6.83
CA VAL A 19 18.86 -2.42 7.58
C VAL A 19 18.60 -2.48 9.10
N SER A 20 17.45 -1.99 9.57
CA SER A 20 17.08 -2.07 10.99
C SER A 20 16.91 -3.51 11.47
N ILE A 21 16.34 -4.40 10.65
CA ILE A 21 16.23 -5.83 10.96
C ILE A 21 17.62 -6.46 11.09
N LEU A 22 18.51 -6.23 10.12
CA LEU A 22 19.85 -6.80 10.08
C LEU A 22 20.74 -6.33 11.25
N LYS A 23 20.50 -5.12 11.77
CA LYS A 23 21.19 -4.61 12.96
C LYS A 23 20.71 -5.23 14.27
N SER A 24 19.54 -5.86 14.29
CA SER A 24 18.94 -6.46 15.49
C SER A 24 18.38 -7.87 15.22
N PRO A 25 19.19 -8.81 14.70
CA PRO A 25 18.69 -10.10 14.21
C PRO A 25 18.03 -10.93 15.31
N ALA A 26 18.51 -10.84 16.56
CA ALA A 26 17.91 -11.53 17.70
C ALA A 26 16.45 -11.14 17.95
N CYS A 27 16.05 -9.91 17.60
CA CYS A 27 14.69 -9.41 17.77
C CYS A 27 13.71 -9.93 16.69
N TYR A 28 14.22 -10.33 15.53
CA TYR A 28 13.42 -10.54 14.31
C TYR A 28 13.60 -11.90 13.65
N LYS A 29 14.58 -12.70 14.06
CA LYS A 29 14.82 -14.05 13.52
C LYS A 29 13.55 -14.92 13.64
N GLY A 30 13.19 -15.55 12.53
CA GLY A 30 12.05 -16.48 12.46
C GLY A 30 10.67 -15.80 12.47
N LYS A 31 10.60 -14.47 12.37
CA LYS A 31 9.33 -13.73 12.29
C LYS A 31 8.98 -13.40 10.84
N ASP A 32 7.71 -13.56 10.51
CA ASP A 32 7.12 -12.97 9.31
C ASP A 32 6.74 -11.52 9.59
N ILE A 33 7.34 -10.58 8.88
CA ILE A 33 7.13 -9.14 9.10
C ILE A 33 6.35 -8.57 7.91
N GLY A 34 5.07 -8.29 8.14
CA GLY A 34 4.22 -7.61 7.17
C GLY A 34 4.40 -6.09 7.24
N LEU A 35 5.04 -5.50 6.23
CA LEU A 35 5.31 -4.05 6.21
C LEU A 35 4.10 -3.24 5.71
N SER A 36 3.85 -2.09 6.34
CA SER A 36 2.82 -1.12 5.95
C SER A 36 3.12 0.27 6.50
N ALA A 37 3.08 1.29 5.65
CA ALA A 37 3.20 2.69 6.01
C ALA A 37 1.83 3.34 6.31
N GLY A 38 0.74 2.59 6.16
CA GLY A 38 -0.62 3.10 6.33
C GLY A 38 -1.64 2.26 5.56
N LYS A 39 -2.91 2.49 5.90
CA LYS A 39 -4.06 1.80 5.32
C LYS A 39 -5.01 2.81 4.72
N LEU A 40 -5.46 2.59 3.48
CA LEU A 40 -6.40 3.46 2.79
C LEU A 40 -7.36 2.64 1.94
N THR A 41 -8.62 3.03 1.91
CA THR A 41 -9.61 2.56 0.93
C THR A 41 -9.30 3.13 -0.45
N VAL A 42 -9.77 2.47 -1.52
CA VAL A 42 -9.59 2.97 -2.91
C VAL A 42 -10.18 4.37 -3.10
N GLU A 43 -11.24 4.69 -2.36
CA GLU A 43 -11.82 6.03 -2.35
C GLU A 43 -10.88 7.07 -1.71
N GLU A 44 -10.22 6.74 -0.61
CA GLU A 44 -9.22 7.63 0.01
C GLU A 44 -7.98 7.80 -0.88
N TYR A 45 -7.53 6.75 -1.57
CA TYR A 45 -6.53 6.84 -2.63
C TYR A 45 -6.95 7.87 -3.69
N ALA A 46 -8.16 7.72 -4.24
CA ALA A 46 -8.67 8.61 -5.28
C ALA A 46 -8.77 10.07 -4.80
N LYS A 47 -9.18 10.31 -3.55
CA LYS A 47 -9.23 11.65 -2.93
C LYS A 47 -7.84 12.28 -2.82
N ILE A 48 -6.85 11.53 -2.32
CA ILE A 48 -5.47 12.02 -2.20
C ILE A 48 -4.89 12.31 -3.59
N MET A 49 -5.04 11.37 -4.53
CA MET A 49 -4.54 11.55 -5.89
C MET A 49 -5.18 12.75 -6.57
N SER A 50 -6.50 12.95 -6.43
CA SER A 50 -7.20 14.13 -6.96
C SER A 50 -6.65 15.43 -6.38
N SER A 51 -6.44 15.47 -5.07
CA SER A 51 -5.89 16.64 -4.38
C SER A 51 -4.49 17.01 -4.87
N VAL A 52 -3.63 16.01 -5.09
CA VAL A 52 -2.22 16.21 -5.48
C VAL A 52 -2.09 16.54 -6.97
N THR A 53 -2.80 15.82 -7.83
CA THR A 53 -2.74 15.98 -9.31
C THR A 53 -3.54 17.19 -9.81
N LYS A 54 -4.51 17.67 -9.02
CA LYS A 54 -5.51 18.66 -9.43
C LYS A 54 -6.46 18.16 -10.52
N GLU A 55 -6.61 16.85 -10.64
CA GLU A 55 -7.54 16.18 -11.55
C GLU A 55 -8.67 15.48 -10.77
N ILE A 56 -9.78 15.18 -11.45
CA ILE A 56 -10.90 14.45 -10.85
C ILE A 56 -10.65 12.95 -11.02
N ILE A 57 -10.15 12.30 -9.98
CA ILE A 57 -9.93 10.85 -9.92
C ILE A 57 -11.00 10.23 -9.02
N LYS A 58 -11.66 9.16 -9.50
CA LYS A 58 -12.75 8.49 -8.80
C LYS A 58 -12.47 7.02 -8.61
N ASP A 59 -12.93 6.48 -7.49
CA ASP A 59 -12.98 5.04 -7.27
C ASP A 59 -13.99 4.40 -8.23
N ALA A 60 -13.51 3.49 -9.08
CA ALA A 60 -14.33 2.77 -10.04
C ALA A 60 -15.25 1.72 -9.38
N LYS A 61 -15.06 1.44 -8.09
CA LYS A 61 -15.84 0.48 -7.28
C LYS A 61 -15.85 -0.94 -7.86
N ILE A 62 -14.84 -1.29 -8.66
CA ILE A 62 -14.67 -2.62 -9.25
C ILE A 62 -14.37 -3.65 -8.16
N LEU A 63 -15.13 -4.75 -8.16
CA LEU A 63 -14.89 -5.92 -7.32
C LEU A 63 -13.91 -6.90 -7.98
N PRO A 64 -13.21 -7.76 -7.21
CA PRO A 64 -12.26 -8.72 -7.79
C PRO A 64 -12.88 -9.64 -8.85
N ASP A 65 -14.13 -10.07 -8.65
CA ASP A 65 -14.83 -10.94 -9.60
C ASP A 65 -15.15 -10.20 -10.91
N GLN A 66 -15.59 -8.95 -10.81
CA GLN A 66 -15.84 -8.09 -11.98
C GLN A 66 -14.54 -7.78 -12.73
N TYR A 67 -13.43 -7.60 -12.02
CA TYR A 67 -12.11 -7.40 -12.63
C TYR A 67 -11.71 -8.62 -13.47
N GLU A 68 -11.97 -9.83 -12.97
CA GLU A 68 -11.70 -11.08 -13.68
C GLU A 68 -12.60 -11.26 -14.90
N GLU A 69 -13.91 -11.00 -14.77
CA GLU A 69 -14.88 -11.03 -15.87
C GLU A 69 -14.52 -10.08 -17.02
N GLN A 70 -13.88 -8.95 -16.71
CA GLN A 70 -13.42 -7.95 -17.69
C GLN A 70 -12.09 -8.32 -18.37
N GLY A 71 -11.62 -9.57 -18.21
CA GLY A 71 -10.35 -10.05 -18.76
C GLY A 71 -9.13 -9.67 -17.92
N GLY A 72 -9.34 -9.27 -16.66
CA GLY A 72 -8.27 -9.02 -15.70
C GLY A 72 -7.47 -10.29 -15.40
N VAL A 73 -6.23 -10.12 -14.97
CA VAL A 73 -5.34 -11.25 -14.65
C VAL A 73 -5.86 -11.99 -13.42
N HIS A 74 -6.19 -13.28 -13.55
CA HIS A 74 -6.71 -14.13 -12.47
C HIS A 74 -5.88 -14.03 -11.17
N GLY A 75 -4.54 -14.03 -11.29
CA GLY A 75 -3.65 -13.88 -10.13
C GLY A 75 -3.84 -12.56 -9.37
N MET A 76 -4.15 -11.46 -10.08
CA MET A 76 -4.44 -10.17 -9.44
C MET A 76 -5.80 -10.18 -8.74
N ALA A 77 -6.82 -10.79 -9.34
CA ALA A 77 -8.13 -10.98 -8.69
C ALA A 77 -7.96 -11.78 -7.39
N GLY A 78 -7.19 -12.88 -7.42
CA GLY A 78 -6.83 -13.65 -6.23
C GLY A 78 -6.10 -12.83 -5.16
N MET A 79 -5.13 -12.00 -5.55
CA MET A 79 -4.43 -11.09 -4.64
C MET A 79 -5.39 -10.07 -3.99
N PHE A 80 -6.30 -9.48 -4.75
CA PHE A 80 -7.31 -8.55 -4.22
C PHE A 80 -8.27 -9.24 -3.25
N ARG A 81 -8.73 -10.47 -3.54
CA ARG A 81 -9.51 -11.29 -2.60
C ARG A 81 -8.73 -11.55 -1.31
N PHE A 82 -7.43 -11.84 -1.39
CA PHE A 82 -6.58 -12.00 -0.21
C PHE A 82 -6.48 -10.72 0.62
N TYR A 83 -6.30 -9.55 -0.01
CA TYR A 83 -6.30 -8.28 0.71
C TYR A 83 -7.63 -7.97 1.41
N MET A 84 -8.77 -8.41 0.85
CA MET A 84 -10.08 -8.29 1.50
C MET A 84 -10.15 -9.09 2.82
N MET A 85 -9.31 -10.12 3.00
CA MET A 85 -9.18 -10.87 4.25
C MET A 85 -8.26 -10.21 5.28
N ARG A 86 -7.80 -8.97 5.04
CA ARG A 86 -6.97 -8.16 5.96
C ARG A 86 -5.70 -8.91 6.41
N PRO A 87 -4.76 -9.19 5.48
CA PRO A 87 -3.54 -9.92 5.82
C PRO A 87 -2.75 -9.22 6.91
N ASN A 88 -1.98 -9.98 7.67
CA ASN A 88 -1.19 -9.43 8.77
C ASN A 88 -0.15 -8.44 8.25
N ARG A 89 -0.30 -7.17 8.64
CA ARG A 89 0.55 -6.03 8.30
C ARG A 89 0.59 -5.10 9.52
N ASP A 90 1.79 -4.70 9.90
CA ASP A 90 2.05 -3.99 11.15
C ASP A 90 2.62 -2.60 10.85
N VAL A 91 1.76 -1.59 11.00
CA VAL A 91 2.10 -0.19 10.75
C VAL A 91 3.09 0.32 11.81
N GLU A 92 2.84 0.02 13.08
CA GLU A 92 3.69 0.49 14.18
C GLU A 92 5.10 -0.08 14.08
N LEU A 93 5.21 -1.38 13.82
CA LEU A 93 6.50 -2.03 13.60
C LEU A 93 7.20 -1.44 12.37
N THR A 94 6.48 -1.17 11.29
CA THR A 94 7.07 -0.55 10.10
C THR A 94 7.66 0.83 10.40
N HIS A 95 6.94 1.67 11.16
CA HIS A 95 7.46 2.96 11.62
C HIS A 95 8.65 2.81 12.58
N LYS A 96 8.67 1.77 13.41
CA LYS A 96 9.84 1.46 14.26
C LYS A 96 11.05 1.04 13.43
N LEU A 97 10.85 0.24 12.38
CA LEU A 97 11.91 -0.22 11.48
C LEU A 97 12.42 0.89 10.57
N ASN A 98 11.55 1.80 10.13
CA ASN A 98 11.90 2.98 9.36
C ASN A 98 11.07 4.19 9.84
N PRO A 99 11.60 5.02 10.76
CA PRO A 99 10.90 6.21 11.26
C PRO A 99 10.63 7.28 10.19
N LYS A 100 11.27 7.18 9.01
CA LYS A 100 11.11 8.09 7.88
C LYS A 100 10.21 7.53 6.77
N VAL A 101 9.54 6.39 7.02
CA VAL A 101 8.63 5.79 6.04
C VAL A 101 7.57 6.80 5.63
N SER A 102 7.36 6.94 4.31
CA SER A 102 6.42 7.92 3.77
C SER A 102 5.01 7.35 3.76
N ASN A 103 4.03 8.12 4.23
CA ASN A 103 2.62 7.80 3.98
C ASN A 103 2.26 8.07 2.50
N PHE A 104 1.08 7.64 2.08
CA PHE A 104 0.68 7.75 0.67
C PHE A 104 0.64 9.19 0.16
N GLN A 105 0.16 10.15 0.97
CA GLN A 105 0.10 11.55 0.57
C GLN A 105 1.50 12.13 0.35
N GLN A 106 2.42 11.91 1.29
CA GLN A 106 3.82 12.35 1.17
C GLN A 106 4.48 11.73 -0.07
N TRP A 107 4.20 10.45 -0.34
CA TRP A 107 4.69 9.79 -1.54
C TRP A 107 4.10 10.41 -2.82
N MET A 108 2.78 10.65 -2.87
CA MET A 108 2.13 11.28 -4.01
C MET A 108 2.68 12.69 -4.28
N GLU A 109 2.85 13.52 -3.26
CA GLU A 109 3.40 14.87 -3.40
C GLU A 109 4.81 14.86 -3.99
N LYS A 110 5.64 13.90 -3.56
CA LYS A 110 7.01 13.72 -4.08
C LYS A 110 7.04 13.22 -5.52
N ASN A 111 6.06 12.42 -5.94
CA ASN A 111 6.05 11.73 -7.23
C ASN A 111 5.02 12.29 -8.23
N LYS A 112 4.32 13.38 -7.90
CA LYS A 112 3.22 13.94 -8.69
C LYS A 112 3.52 14.15 -10.18
N GLU A 113 4.78 14.45 -10.51
CA GLU A 113 5.22 14.69 -11.89
C GLU A 113 5.09 13.43 -12.78
N ALA A 114 5.20 12.24 -12.19
CA ALA A 114 5.01 10.97 -12.90
C ALA A 114 3.54 10.69 -13.28
N PHE A 115 2.60 11.49 -12.77
CA PHE A 115 1.16 11.35 -13.00
C PHE A 115 0.60 12.45 -13.91
N LYS A 116 1.45 13.30 -14.50
CA LYS A 116 1.02 14.25 -15.52
C LYS A 116 0.80 13.50 -16.83
N SER A 117 -0.44 13.53 -17.34
CA SER A 117 -0.81 13.01 -18.67
C SER A 117 -0.69 14.07 -19.75
#